data_AF-A0A1B8D8Z1-F1
#
_entry.id   AF-A0A1B8D8Z1-F1
#
_cell.length_a   1.000
_cell.length_b   1.000
_cell.length_c   1.000
_cell.angle_alpha   90.00
_cell.angle_beta   90.00
_cell.angle_gamma   90.00
#
_symmetry.space_group_name_H-M   'P 1'
#
loop_
_entity.id
_entity.type
_entity.pdbx_description
1 polymer ?
#
loop_
_entity_poly.entity_id
_entity_poly.type
_entity_poly.pdbx_seq_one_letter_code
_entity_poly.pdbx_strand_id
1 'polypeptide(L)'
;MTLLMLDNIADSLKNDIKIKVAGVDSSGILRGKVMSKDKFLSTVESGFGFSSAVFGWDMHDALYADPASSAMASENGGYSDFIAVADLSSFRRLPWEENIPFFLLRFTVNDKPVVACPRSMLAGSTQKPAQNNVKALAGVELEFFNFQTPTEDGYGVGGSRPDVAGFLAKNAPGALRPITQGMFGYSMTRPTASKKYFYDIFNTCVSVGCDLEIQHTE
;
A
#
# COMPACT_ATOMS: atom_id res chain seq x y z
N MET A 1 1.66 -17.77 -11.10
CA MET A 1 1.55 -16.40 -11.63
C MET A 1 2.64 -16.22 -12.67
N THR A 2 2.32 -15.79 -13.90
CA THR A 2 3.34 -15.50 -14.92
C THR A 2 4.17 -14.31 -14.47
N LEU A 3 5.50 -14.45 -14.46
CA LEU A 3 6.40 -13.37 -14.11
C LEU A 3 6.39 -12.33 -15.23
N LEU A 4 6.02 -11.08 -14.92
CA LEU A 4 6.11 -9.99 -15.89
C LEU A 4 7.55 -9.55 -16.06
N MET A 5 7.94 -9.40 -17.32
CA MET A 5 9.25 -9.00 -17.78
C MET A 5 9.08 -7.93 -18.87
N LEU A 6 10.14 -7.18 -19.16
CA LEU A 6 10.09 -6.11 -20.16
C LEU A 6 9.67 -6.62 -21.55
N ASP A 7 10.06 -7.84 -21.91
CA ASP A 7 9.76 -8.46 -23.20
C ASP A 7 8.28 -8.90 -23.36
N ASN A 8 7.55 -9.11 -22.26
CA ASN A 8 6.18 -9.64 -22.29
C ASN A 8 5.11 -8.69 -21.70
N ILE A 9 5.53 -7.55 -21.14
CA ILE A 9 4.63 -6.67 -20.40
C ILE A 9 3.60 -5.99 -21.30
N ALA A 10 3.98 -5.61 -22.51
CA ALA A 10 3.07 -4.99 -23.47
C ALA A 10 1.90 -5.94 -23.82
N ASP A 11 2.21 -7.20 -24.09
CA ASP A 11 1.21 -8.23 -24.39
C ASP A 11 0.33 -8.56 -23.18
N SER A 12 0.94 -8.63 -22.00
CA SER A 12 0.24 -8.94 -20.75
C SER A 12 -0.74 -7.83 -20.32
N LEU A 13 -0.48 -6.59 -20.75
CA LEU A 13 -1.30 -5.40 -20.48
C LEU A 13 -2.13 -4.96 -21.69
N LYS A 14 -2.24 -5.78 -22.75
CA LYS A 14 -2.84 -5.36 -24.02
C LYS A 14 -4.28 -4.83 -23.89
N ASN A 15 -5.06 -5.39 -22.96
CA ASN A 15 -6.46 -5.03 -22.72
C ASN A 15 -6.64 -3.90 -21.69
N ASP A 16 -5.55 -3.40 -21.12
CA ASP A 16 -5.59 -2.32 -20.13
C ASP A 16 -5.48 -0.95 -20.81
N ILE A 17 -6.10 0.05 -20.17
CA ILE A 17 -6.00 1.45 -20.57
C ILE A 17 -5.26 2.32 -19.54
N LYS A 18 -5.16 1.83 -18.29
CA LYS A 18 -4.59 2.53 -17.15
C LYS A 18 -3.86 1.56 -16.22
N ILE A 19 -2.80 2.02 -15.57
CA ILE A 19 -2.02 1.28 -14.58
C ILE A 19 -1.90 2.13 -13.32
N LYS A 20 -2.04 1.49 -12.16
CA LYS A 20 -1.79 2.09 -10.86
C LYS A 20 -0.38 1.73 -10.41
N VAL A 21 0.35 2.70 -9.90
CA VAL A 21 1.70 2.50 -9.36
C VAL A 21 1.83 3.22 -8.03
N ALA A 22 2.52 2.63 -7.06
CA ALA A 22 2.77 3.30 -5.79
C ALA A 22 4.10 2.90 -5.14
N GLY A 23 4.77 3.87 -4.53
CA GLY A 23 5.82 3.66 -3.57
C GLY A 23 5.27 3.63 -2.14
N VAL A 24 6.03 3.08 -1.20
CA VAL A 24 5.72 3.17 0.23
C VAL A 24 6.55 4.32 0.80
N ASP A 25 5.91 5.29 1.46
CA ASP A 25 6.60 6.38 2.14
C ASP A 25 7.10 5.98 3.54
N SER A 26 7.75 6.92 4.23
CA SER A 26 8.32 6.71 5.57
C SER A 26 7.26 6.40 6.65
N SER A 27 5.98 6.71 6.40
CA SER A 27 4.86 6.43 7.29
C SER A 27 4.12 5.13 6.93
N GLY A 28 4.60 4.38 5.93
CA GLY A 28 3.96 3.16 5.45
C GLY A 28 2.78 3.41 4.49
N ILE A 29 2.57 4.63 4.02
CA ILE A 29 1.47 4.98 3.12
C ILE A 29 1.88 4.74 1.67
N LEU A 30 0.96 4.16 0.89
CA LEU A 30 1.11 4.04 -0.55
C LEU A 30 0.91 5.39 -1.23
N ARG A 31 1.99 5.98 -1.76
CA ARG A 31 1.98 7.22 -2.53
C ARG A 31 2.20 6.91 -4.01
N GLY A 32 1.28 7.32 -4.86
CA GLY A 32 1.21 6.76 -6.21
C GLY A 32 0.50 7.60 -7.26
N LYS A 33 0.41 7.04 -8.47
CA LYS A 33 -0.25 7.62 -9.63
C LYS A 33 -1.11 6.55 -10.31
N VAL A 34 -2.19 6.99 -10.96
CA VAL A 34 -2.87 6.21 -12.01
C VAL A 34 -2.49 6.86 -13.33
N MET A 35 -1.86 6.11 -14.22
CA MET A 35 -1.32 6.62 -15.49
C MET A 35 -1.84 5.80 -16.67
N SER A 36 -1.87 6.40 -17.86
CA SER A 36 -2.26 5.67 -19.07
C SER A 36 -1.28 4.53 -19.36
N LYS A 37 -1.76 3.46 -20.01
CA LYS A 37 -0.90 2.33 -20.43
C LYS A 37 0.29 2.78 -21.25
N ASP A 38 0.09 3.65 -22.22
CA ASP A 38 1.18 4.09 -23.10
C ASP A 38 2.24 4.87 -22.33
N LYS A 39 1.81 5.71 -21.37
CA LYS A 39 2.75 6.41 -20.49
C LYS A 39 3.53 5.43 -19.61
N PHE A 40 2.88 4.43 -19.04
CA PHE A 40 3.56 3.39 -18.25
C PHE A 40 4.58 2.62 -19.10
N LEU A 41 4.19 2.10 -20.27
CA LEU A 41 5.05 1.32 -21.16
C LEU A 41 6.27 2.12 -21.65
N SER A 42 6.09 3.42 -21.93
CA SER A 42 7.21 4.31 -22.31
C SER A 42 8.19 4.63 -21.17
N THR A 43 7.81 4.36 -19.92
CA THR A 43 8.63 4.69 -18.73
C THR A 43 8.97 3.47 -17.88
N VAL A 44 8.54 2.27 -18.25
CA VAL A 44 8.69 1.09 -17.39
C VAL A 44 10.15 0.70 -17.17
N GLU A 45 10.99 0.91 -18.19
CA GLU A 45 12.42 0.63 -18.15
C GLU A 45 13.23 1.80 -17.57
N SER A 46 12.99 3.02 -18.05
CA SER A 46 13.74 4.23 -17.66
C SER A 46 13.25 4.90 -16.37
N GLY A 47 12.08 4.51 -15.88
CA GLY A 47 11.40 5.17 -14.77
C GLY A 47 10.75 6.50 -15.16
N PHE A 48 10.16 7.17 -14.18
CA PHE A 48 9.49 8.46 -14.35
C PHE A 48 9.68 9.35 -13.12
N GLY A 49 9.56 10.67 -13.31
CA GLY A 49 9.66 11.66 -12.23
C GLY A 49 8.60 11.49 -11.16
N PHE A 50 9.03 11.49 -9.90
CA PHE A 50 8.18 11.44 -8.72
C PHE A 50 8.72 12.38 -7.64
N SER A 51 7.88 13.29 -7.16
CA SER A 51 8.27 14.28 -6.16
C SER A 51 8.87 13.61 -4.91
N SER A 52 10.08 14.03 -4.55
CA SER A 52 10.76 13.54 -3.36
C SER A 52 10.11 13.99 -2.05
N ALA A 53 9.16 14.93 -2.10
CA ALA A 53 8.38 15.37 -0.94
C ALA A 53 7.71 14.20 -0.20
N VAL A 54 7.44 13.09 -0.89
CA VAL A 54 6.90 11.88 -0.25
C VAL A 54 7.79 11.30 0.84
N PHE A 55 9.08 11.63 0.87
CA PHE A 55 10.01 11.23 1.92
C PHE A 55 10.37 12.37 2.89
N GLY A 56 9.82 13.57 2.65
CA GLY A 56 10.06 14.79 3.45
C GLY A 56 8.87 15.21 4.32
N TRP A 57 7.77 14.45 4.32
CA TRP A 57 6.56 14.77 5.09
C TRP A 57 6.02 13.58 5.89
N ASP A 58 5.12 13.88 6.83
CA ASP A 58 4.37 12.89 7.60
C ASP A 58 3.11 12.38 6.86
N MET A 59 2.29 11.60 7.56
CA MET A 59 1.04 11.06 7.01
C MET A 59 -0.01 12.12 6.64
N HIS A 60 0.12 13.34 7.15
CA HIS A 60 -0.74 14.48 6.89
C HIS A 60 -0.09 15.51 5.96
N ASP A 61 0.97 15.10 5.27
CA ASP A 61 1.72 15.91 4.33
C ASP A 61 2.38 17.14 4.99
N ALA A 62 2.55 17.13 6.32
CA ALA A 62 3.30 18.14 7.04
C ALA A 62 4.80 17.89 6.90
N LEU A 63 5.53 18.90 6.42
CA LEU A 63 6.97 18.80 6.24
C LEU A 63 7.68 18.64 7.58
N TYR A 64 8.63 17.71 7.63
CA TYR A 64 9.50 17.57 8.80
C TYR A 64 10.41 18.81 8.92
N ALA A 65 10.50 19.37 10.13
CA ALA A 65 11.20 20.62 10.39
C ALA A 65 12.75 20.48 10.48
N ASP A 66 13.27 19.25 10.57
CA ASP A 66 14.70 19.00 10.71
C ASP A 66 15.44 19.09 9.34
N PRO A 67 16.59 19.77 9.27
CA PRO A 67 17.48 19.69 8.11
C PRO A 67 17.74 18.26 7.61
N ALA A 68 17.84 17.26 8.49
CA ALA A 68 18.07 15.86 8.09
C ALA A 68 16.96 15.30 7.20
N SER A 69 15.70 15.69 7.43
CA SER A 69 14.57 15.28 6.59
C SER A 69 14.51 15.98 5.25
N SER A 70 14.99 17.23 5.16
CA SER A 70 15.15 17.89 3.87
C SER A 70 16.21 17.19 3.00
N ALA A 71 17.28 16.69 3.63
CA ALA A 71 18.33 15.92 2.96
C ALA A 71 17.85 14.53 2.48
N MET A 72 16.85 13.94 3.16
CA MET A 72 16.20 12.71 2.69
C MET A 72 15.38 12.92 1.40
N ALA A 73 14.89 14.14 1.17
CA ALA A 73 14.14 14.50 -0.03
C ALA A 73 15.03 15.08 -1.15
N SER A 74 16.18 15.69 -0.84
CA SER A 74 17.09 16.21 -1.87
C SER A 74 18.49 16.45 -1.33
N GLU A 75 19.52 16.02 -2.07
CA GLU A 75 20.93 16.26 -1.71
C GLU A 75 21.29 17.76 -1.69
N ASN A 76 20.59 18.59 -2.48
CA ASN A 76 20.87 20.03 -2.63
C ASN A 76 19.83 20.93 -1.97
N GLY A 77 18.97 20.36 -1.10
CA GLY A 77 17.78 21.03 -0.57
C GLY A 77 16.64 21.13 -1.60
N GLY A 78 15.44 21.46 -1.12
CA GLY A 78 14.22 21.47 -1.93
C GLY A 78 13.63 20.08 -2.22
N TYR A 79 12.62 20.02 -3.07
CA TYR A 79 11.87 18.79 -3.40
C TYR A 79 11.98 18.46 -4.89
N SER A 80 13.20 18.20 -5.36
CA SER A 80 13.43 17.75 -6.74
C SER A 80 12.88 16.35 -6.95
N ASP A 81 12.44 16.03 -8.16
CA ASP A 81 11.89 14.71 -8.45
C ASP A 81 12.97 13.62 -8.35
N PHE A 82 12.62 12.52 -7.71
CA PHE A 82 13.31 11.24 -7.85
C PHE A 82 12.84 10.51 -9.11
N ILE A 83 13.61 9.51 -9.54
CA ILE A 83 13.17 8.58 -10.57
C ILE A 83 12.48 7.39 -9.88
N ALA A 84 11.19 7.23 -10.13
CA ALA A 84 10.43 6.06 -9.71
C ALA A 84 10.49 4.98 -10.79
N VAL A 85 10.86 3.77 -10.40
CA VAL A 85 10.99 2.59 -11.26
C VAL A 85 10.02 1.52 -10.81
N ALA A 86 9.22 0.98 -11.73
CA ALA A 86 8.26 -0.08 -11.45
C ALA A 86 8.96 -1.42 -11.21
N ASP A 87 8.64 -2.09 -10.11
CA ASP A 87 9.12 -3.43 -9.81
C ASP A 87 8.18 -4.45 -10.46
N LEU A 88 8.56 -4.98 -11.63
CA LEU A 88 7.70 -5.92 -12.38
C LEU A 88 7.36 -7.21 -11.62
N SER A 89 8.22 -7.62 -10.68
CA SER A 89 7.96 -8.78 -9.82
C SER A 89 6.83 -8.55 -8.81
N SER A 90 6.51 -7.27 -8.55
CA SER A 90 5.42 -6.87 -7.64
C SER A 90 4.05 -6.80 -8.31
N PHE A 91 3.96 -7.09 -9.62
CA PHE A 91 2.72 -7.00 -10.37
C PHE A 91 1.58 -7.75 -9.67
N ARG A 92 0.45 -7.05 -9.48
CA ARG A 92 -0.83 -7.60 -9.03
C ARG A 92 -1.97 -6.99 -9.83
N ARG A 93 -3.06 -7.72 -9.98
CA ARG A 93 -4.38 -7.17 -10.36
C ARG A 93 -5.11 -6.87 -9.07
N LEU A 94 -5.77 -5.71 -8.94
CA LEU A 94 -6.53 -5.36 -7.73
C LEU A 94 -8.03 -5.67 -7.95
N PRO A 95 -8.59 -6.77 -7.41
CA PRO A 95 -9.97 -7.17 -7.69
C PRO A 95 -11.01 -6.17 -7.20
N TRP A 96 -10.70 -5.44 -6.12
CA TRP A 96 -11.56 -4.41 -5.54
C TRP A 96 -11.51 -3.06 -6.28
N GLU A 97 -10.62 -2.92 -7.28
CA GLU A 97 -10.52 -1.75 -8.16
C GLU A 97 -10.60 -2.17 -9.64
N GLU A 98 -11.65 -2.92 -10.00
CA GLU A 98 -11.92 -3.31 -11.38
C GLU A 98 -10.78 -4.11 -12.05
N ASN A 99 -10.00 -4.87 -11.26
CA ASN A 99 -8.82 -5.59 -11.73
C ASN A 99 -7.74 -4.71 -12.39
N ILE A 100 -7.62 -3.45 -11.98
CA ILE A 100 -6.55 -2.56 -12.45
C ILE A 100 -5.16 -3.19 -12.19
N PRO A 101 -4.23 -3.13 -13.16
CA PRO A 101 -2.82 -3.47 -12.95
C PRO A 101 -2.18 -2.58 -11.87
N PHE A 102 -1.48 -3.19 -10.93
CA PHE A 102 -0.76 -2.51 -9.87
C PHE A 102 0.70 -2.95 -9.77
N PHE A 103 1.59 -1.98 -9.62
CA PHE A 103 3.02 -2.20 -9.40
C PHE A 103 3.54 -1.34 -8.24
N LEU A 104 4.38 -1.94 -7.40
CA LEU A 104 5.16 -1.20 -6.43
C LEU A 104 6.35 -0.51 -7.10
N LEU A 105 6.71 0.66 -6.58
CA LEU A 105 7.82 1.47 -7.05
C LEU A 105 9.04 1.31 -6.15
N ARG A 106 10.22 1.46 -6.75
CA ARG A 106 11.48 1.82 -6.08
C ARG A 106 11.89 3.21 -6.56
N PHE A 107 12.66 3.92 -5.75
CA PHE A 107 13.11 5.27 -6.08
C PHE A 107 14.62 5.32 -6.19
N THR A 108 15.11 6.06 -7.19
CA THR A 108 16.52 6.33 -7.39
C THR A 108 16.78 7.82 -7.56
N VAL A 109 18.00 8.22 -7.18
CA VAL A 109 18.57 9.55 -7.38
C VAL A 109 20.03 9.36 -7.77
N ASN A 110 20.50 10.02 -8.83
CA ASN A 110 21.87 9.85 -9.35
C ASN A 110 22.25 8.36 -9.54
N ASP A 111 21.33 7.57 -10.11
CA ASP A 111 21.44 6.12 -10.32
C ASP A 111 21.64 5.26 -9.05
N LYS A 112 21.42 5.84 -7.86
CA LYS A 112 21.51 5.16 -6.57
C LYS A 112 20.13 5.03 -5.92
N PRO A 113 19.87 3.95 -5.16
CA PRO A 113 18.62 3.83 -4.41
C PRO A 113 18.46 4.96 -3.38
N VAL A 114 17.26 5.53 -3.31
CA VAL A 114 16.91 6.51 -2.26
C VAL A 114 16.90 5.80 -0.91
N VAL A 115 17.72 6.28 0.04
CA VAL A 115 17.90 5.66 1.36
C VAL A 115 16.61 5.69 2.18
N ALA A 116 15.80 6.72 2.05
CA ALA A 116 14.51 6.82 2.75
C ALA A 116 13.42 5.90 2.19
N CYS A 117 13.63 5.24 1.04
CA CYS A 117 12.66 4.32 0.47
C CYS A 117 12.67 2.98 1.22
N PRO A 118 11.60 2.61 1.96
CA PRO A 118 11.59 1.39 2.77
C PRO A 118 11.81 0.11 1.93
N ARG A 119 11.30 0.09 0.69
CA ARG A 119 11.49 -1.03 -0.23
C ARG A 119 12.96 -1.20 -0.64
N SER A 120 13.67 -0.10 -0.90
CA SER A 120 15.11 -0.11 -1.19
C SER A 120 15.94 -0.49 0.04
N MET A 121 15.57 0.01 1.22
CA MET A 121 16.21 -0.36 2.49
C MET A 121 16.09 -1.86 2.78
N LEU A 122 14.90 -2.44 2.59
CA LEU A 122 14.66 -3.86 2.79
C LEU A 122 15.47 -4.69 1.78
N ALA A 123 15.46 -4.30 0.50
CA ALA A 123 16.26 -4.96 -0.52
C ALA A 123 17.76 -4.98 -0.14
N GLY A 124 18.31 -3.84 0.29
CA GLY A 124 19.70 -3.75 0.76
C GLY A 124 19.99 -4.62 1.98
N SER A 125 19.09 -4.61 2.97
CA SER A 125 19.24 -5.42 4.20
C SER A 125 19.27 -6.93 3.91
N THR A 126 18.52 -7.39 2.90
CA THR A 126 18.48 -8.81 2.51
C THR A 126 19.69 -9.27 1.68
N GLN A 127 20.47 -8.35 1.09
CA GLN A 127 21.64 -8.72 0.28
C GLN A 127 22.77 -9.32 1.12
N LYS A 128 23.02 -8.81 2.33
CA LYS A 128 24.12 -9.27 3.18
C LYS A 128 23.99 -10.74 3.61
N PRO A 129 22.82 -11.23 4.08
CA PRO A 129 22.59 -12.66 4.27
C PRO A 129 22.72 -13.46 2.97
N ALA A 130 22.20 -12.95 1.85
CA ALA A 130 22.23 -13.64 0.57
C ALA A 130 23.66 -13.90 0.06
N GLN A 131 24.61 -13.00 0.31
CA GLN A 131 26.04 -13.20 0.02
C GLN A 131 26.64 -14.42 0.74
N ASN A 132 26.01 -14.88 1.81
CA ASN A 132 26.42 -16.05 2.59
C ASN A 132 25.51 -17.26 2.32
N ASN A 133 24.77 -17.27 1.21
CA ASN A 133 23.77 -18.30 0.87
C ASN A 133 22.65 -18.45 1.92
N VAL A 134 22.38 -17.40 2.71
CA VAL A 134 21.29 -17.36 3.69
C VAL A 134 20.11 -16.56 3.15
N LYS A 135 18.92 -17.15 3.16
CA LYS A 135 17.67 -16.50 2.76
C LYS A 135 16.92 -16.00 4.01
N ALA A 136 16.67 -14.70 4.09
CA ALA A 136 15.81 -14.14 5.11
C ALA A 136 14.33 -14.38 4.78
N LEU A 137 13.56 -14.82 5.76
CA LEU A 137 12.11 -15.01 5.69
C LEU A 137 11.45 -14.27 6.86
N ALA A 138 10.26 -13.72 6.63
CA ALA A 138 9.44 -13.09 7.66
C ALA A 138 7.96 -13.39 7.38
N GLY A 139 7.19 -13.56 8.46
CA GLY A 139 5.73 -13.59 8.46
C GLY A 139 5.21 -12.44 9.33
N VAL A 140 3.95 -12.05 9.13
CA VAL A 140 3.29 -11.02 9.93
C VAL A 140 1.91 -11.51 10.37
N GLU A 141 1.57 -11.24 11.62
CA GLU A 141 0.22 -11.37 12.15
C GLU A 141 -0.38 -9.97 12.25
N LEU A 142 -1.48 -9.75 11.53
CA LEU A 142 -2.13 -8.43 11.44
C LEU A 142 -3.42 -8.44 12.25
N GLU A 143 -3.37 -7.82 13.42
CA GLU A 143 -4.54 -7.61 14.27
C GLU A 143 -5.20 -6.26 13.93
N PHE A 144 -6.53 -6.26 13.84
CA PHE A 144 -7.29 -5.06 13.57
C PHE A 144 -8.71 -5.13 14.13
N PHE A 145 -9.26 -3.96 14.45
CA PHE A 145 -10.63 -3.80 14.94
C PHE A 145 -11.56 -3.42 13.81
N ASN A 146 -12.80 -3.92 13.86
CA ASN A 146 -13.82 -3.66 12.85
C ASN A 146 -15.00 -2.90 13.44
N PHE A 147 -15.27 -1.71 12.89
CA PHE A 147 -16.33 -0.82 13.32
C PHE A 147 -17.34 -0.55 12.20
N GLN A 148 -18.57 -0.24 12.59
CA GLN A 148 -19.54 0.39 11.72
C GLN A 148 -19.01 1.76 11.30
N THR A 149 -19.35 2.20 10.09
CA THR A 149 -18.87 3.48 9.57
C THR A 149 -19.87 4.61 9.88
N PRO A 150 -19.56 5.56 10.77
CA PRO A 150 -20.42 6.71 11.03
C PRO A 150 -20.32 7.77 9.92
N THR A 151 -21.28 8.69 9.93
CA THR A 151 -21.14 10.03 9.35
C THR A 151 -20.49 10.95 10.37
N GLU A 152 -20.16 12.19 10.00
CA GLU A 152 -19.62 13.19 10.92
C GLU A 152 -20.48 13.33 12.21
N ASP A 153 -21.80 13.24 12.07
CA ASP A 153 -22.78 13.43 13.15
C ASP A 153 -23.35 12.12 13.74
N GLY A 154 -22.80 10.97 13.37
CA GLY A 154 -23.13 9.66 13.97
C GLY A 154 -23.73 8.63 13.01
N TYR A 155 -24.60 7.75 13.52
CA TYR A 155 -25.04 6.53 12.81
C TYR A 155 -26.47 6.58 12.26
N GLY A 156 -27.19 7.69 12.48
CA GLY A 156 -28.65 7.77 12.26
C GLY A 156 -29.09 8.44 10.96
N VAL A 157 -28.17 8.95 10.14
CA VAL A 157 -28.53 9.74 8.96
C VAL A 157 -28.41 8.89 7.70
N GLY A 158 -29.52 8.26 7.30
CA GLY A 158 -29.60 7.52 6.05
C GLY A 158 -29.30 8.43 4.84
N GLY A 159 -28.41 8.00 3.95
CA GLY A 159 -28.04 8.75 2.75
C GLY A 159 -26.89 9.74 2.91
N SER A 160 -26.42 10.00 4.14
CA SER A 160 -25.24 10.83 4.37
C SER A 160 -23.95 10.07 4.03
N ARG A 161 -22.95 10.82 3.56
CA ARG A 161 -21.63 10.29 3.23
C ARG A 161 -20.92 9.82 4.53
N PRO A 162 -20.31 8.63 4.53
CA PRO A 162 -19.39 8.21 5.58
C PRO A 162 -18.30 9.24 5.87
N ASP A 163 -18.08 9.56 7.14
CA ASP A 163 -17.02 10.47 7.58
C ASP A 163 -16.52 10.13 9.00
N VAL A 164 -15.66 9.12 9.06
CA VAL A 164 -15.05 8.66 10.32
C VAL A 164 -14.13 9.73 10.92
N ALA A 165 -13.42 10.50 10.08
CA ALA A 165 -12.50 11.53 10.54
C ALA A 165 -13.28 12.67 11.20
N GLY A 166 -14.34 13.16 10.58
CA GLY A 166 -15.25 14.15 11.15
C GLY A 166 -15.90 13.66 12.45
N PHE A 167 -16.32 12.40 12.49
CA PHE A 167 -16.85 11.79 13.72
C PHE A 167 -15.82 11.79 14.85
N LEU A 168 -14.59 11.34 14.58
CA LEU A 168 -13.50 11.25 15.57
C LEU A 168 -12.92 12.62 15.95
N ALA A 169 -13.13 13.66 15.14
CA ALA A 169 -12.80 15.03 15.55
C ALA A 169 -13.67 15.52 16.71
N LYS A 170 -14.86 14.93 16.90
CA LYS A 170 -15.85 15.31 17.93
C LYS A 170 -16.03 14.22 19.01
N ASN A 171 -15.54 13.01 18.79
CA ASN A 171 -15.80 11.85 19.64
C ASN A 171 -14.52 11.04 19.90
N ALA A 172 -14.43 10.43 21.08
CA ALA A 172 -13.32 9.52 21.38
C ALA A 172 -13.38 8.24 20.51
N PRO A 173 -12.23 7.59 20.22
CA PRO A 173 -12.21 6.33 19.45
C PRO A 173 -13.13 5.23 19.99
N GLY A 174 -13.33 5.16 21.31
CA GLY A 174 -14.25 4.22 21.96
C GLY A 174 -15.74 4.44 21.64
N ALA A 175 -16.11 5.57 21.01
CA ALA A 175 -17.47 5.83 20.54
C ALA A 175 -17.78 5.12 19.21
N LEU A 176 -16.77 4.55 18.54
CA LEU A 176 -16.98 3.71 17.36
C LEU A 176 -17.73 2.44 17.74
N ARG A 177 -18.80 2.12 17.00
CA ARG A 177 -19.62 0.94 17.25
C ARG A 177 -18.98 -0.28 16.58
N PRO A 178 -18.58 -1.34 17.30
CA PRO A 178 -18.07 -2.55 16.67
C PRO A 178 -19.10 -3.19 15.74
N ILE A 179 -18.65 -3.85 14.68
CA ILE A 179 -19.56 -4.56 13.75
C ILE A 179 -20.28 -5.74 14.41
N THR A 180 -19.71 -6.30 15.48
CA THR A 180 -20.30 -7.37 16.29
C THR A 180 -20.23 -6.99 17.76
N GLN A 181 -21.27 -7.30 18.53
CA GLN A 181 -21.36 -6.91 19.94
C GLN A 181 -20.70 -7.93 20.87
N GLY A 182 -20.27 -7.45 22.05
CA GLY A 182 -19.69 -8.25 23.13
C GLY A 182 -18.22 -8.63 22.94
N MET A 183 -17.61 -9.16 24.00
CA MET A 183 -16.28 -9.80 23.94
C MET A 183 -16.49 -11.29 23.68
N PHE A 184 -16.08 -11.76 22.51
CA PHE A 184 -16.31 -13.14 22.08
C PHE A 184 -15.21 -13.59 21.12
N GLY A 185 -13.99 -13.67 21.68
CA GLY A 185 -12.78 -14.11 20.98
C GLY A 185 -12.90 -15.56 20.49
N TYR A 186 -12.15 -15.88 19.43
CA TYR A 186 -12.16 -17.18 18.74
C TYR A 186 -13.55 -17.74 18.38
N SER A 187 -14.54 -16.86 18.24
CA SER A 187 -15.92 -17.25 17.98
C SER A 187 -16.14 -17.62 16.52
N MET A 188 -16.51 -18.88 16.27
CA MET A 188 -16.89 -19.33 14.92
C MET A 188 -18.27 -18.82 14.45
N THR A 189 -19.11 -18.33 15.37
CA THR A 189 -20.40 -17.76 14.98
C THR A 189 -20.24 -16.40 14.30
N ARG A 190 -19.16 -15.65 14.60
CA ARG A 190 -18.87 -14.35 13.97
C ARG A 190 -18.49 -14.47 12.49
N PRO A 191 -17.51 -15.30 12.08
CA PRO A 191 -17.27 -15.59 10.66
C PRO A 191 -18.50 -16.14 9.96
N THR A 192 -19.29 -16.99 10.62
CA THR A 192 -20.51 -17.55 10.01
C THR A 192 -21.57 -16.47 9.76
N ALA A 193 -21.81 -15.59 10.73
CA ALA A 193 -22.78 -14.49 10.62
C ALA A 193 -22.33 -13.41 9.62
N SER A 194 -21.02 -13.17 9.52
CA SER A 194 -20.40 -12.17 8.64
C SER A 194 -19.63 -12.82 7.48
N LYS A 195 -20.14 -13.94 6.95
CA LYS A 195 -19.41 -14.82 6.01
C LYS A 195 -18.85 -14.11 4.79
N LYS A 196 -19.59 -13.16 4.22
CA LYS A 196 -19.15 -12.42 3.03
C LYS A 196 -17.88 -11.66 3.36
N TYR A 197 -17.90 -10.86 4.42
CA TYR A 197 -16.74 -10.08 4.85
C TYR A 197 -15.52 -10.96 5.18
N PHE A 198 -15.71 -12.00 6.00
CA PHE A 198 -14.59 -12.88 6.38
C PHE A 198 -14.00 -13.62 5.18
N TYR A 199 -14.83 -14.27 4.36
CA TYR A 199 -14.33 -15.08 3.25
C TYR A 199 -13.85 -14.24 2.07
N ASP A 200 -14.39 -13.03 1.86
CA ASP A 200 -13.89 -12.13 0.84
C ASP A 200 -12.44 -11.71 1.11
N ILE A 201 -12.05 -11.48 2.38
CA ILE A 201 -10.66 -11.19 2.73
C ILE A 201 -9.76 -12.35 2.29
N PHE A 202 -10.10 -13.57 2.70
CA PHE A 202 -9.32 -14.77 2.37
C PHE A 202 -9.23 -15.00 0.85
N ASN A 203 -10.37 -14.94 0.15
CA ASN A 203 -10.43 -15.13 -1.31
C ASN A 203 -9.65 -14.04 -2.06
N THR A 204 -9.73 -12.80 -1.58
CA THR A 204 -9.02 -11.66 -2.17
C THR A 204 -7.51 -11.84 -2.02
N CYS A 205 -7.04 -12.21 -0.82
CA CYS A 205 -5.65 -12.54 -0.54
C CYS A 205 -5.08 -13.57 -1.51
N VAL A 206 -5.80 -14.68 -1.73
CA VAL A 206 -5.43 -15.71 -2.72
C VAL A 206 -5.38 -15.13 -4.14
N SER A 207 -6.41 -14.36 -4.54
CA SER A 207 -6.49 -13.80 -5.89
C SER A 207 -5.36 -12.82 -6.22
N VAL A 208 -4.77 -12.18 -5.20
CA VAL A 208 -3.62 -11.29 -5.33
C VAL A 208 -2.30 -11.95 -4.91
N GLY A 209 -2.26 -13.27 -4.72
CA GLY A 209 -1.03 -14.00 -4.39
C GLY A 209 -0.37 -13.52 -3.08
N CYS A 210 -1.20 -13.27 -2.06
CA CYS A 210 -0.83 -12.93 -0.69
C CYS A 210 -1.61 -13.87 0.26
N ASP A 211 -1.35 -15.16 0.15
CA ASP A 211 -2.12 -16.21 0.85
C ASP A 211 -2.11 -15.99 2.37
N LEU A 212 -3.25 -16.25 3.01
CA LEU A 212 -3.39 -16.25 4.46
C LEU A 212 -3.28 -17.68 4.98
N GLU A 213 -2.48 -17.86 6.03
CA GLU A 213 -2.42 -19.14 6.72
C GLU A 213 -3.67 -19.36 7.59
N ILE A 214 -4.05 -18.35 8.37
CA ILE A 214 -5.19 -18.40 9.30
C ILE A 214 -5.87 -17.02 9.37
N GLN A 215 -7.19 -17.01 9.56
CA GLN A 215 -7.99 -15.83 9.92
C GLN A 215 -8.99 -16.21 11.02
N HIS A 216 -8.93 -15.53 12.17
CA HIS A 216 -9.87 -15.70 13.27
C HIS A 216 -10.21 -14.37 13.94
N THR A 217 -11.12 -14.40 14.92
CA THR A 217 -11.39 -13.28 15.82
C THR A 217 -10.53 -13.41 17.08
N GLU A 218 -10.02 -12.29 17.58
CA GLU A 218 -9.46 -12.14 18.94
C GLU A 218 -10.49 -11.53 19.91
#